data_AF-A0A959EH78-F1
#
_entry.id   AF-A0A959EH78-F1
#
_cell.length_a   1.000
_cell.length_b   1.000
_cell.length_c   1.000
_cell.angle_alpha   90.00
_cell.angle_beta   90.00
_cell.angle_gamma   90.00
#
_symmetry.space_group_name_H-M   'P 1'
#
loop_
_entity.id
_entity.type
_entity.pdbx_description
1 polymer ?
#
loop_
_entity_poly.entity_id
_entity_poly.type
_entity_poly.pdbx_seq_one_letter_code
_entity_poly.pdbx_strand_id
1 'polypeptide(L)'
;MTPQQTHFEYLLRLGDNALILGHRLSEWCGHGPVLEQDIAMTNIALDQVGQARSILAHAGKVEGNGRNEDQLAYLRDAWDYRNVLLVEQPNEDFAFTIVRQFLFDVFNFYLHEALRESKDEQLR
;
A
#
# COMPACT_ATOMS: atom_id res chain seq x y z
N MET A 1 -17.05 17.35 0.12
CA MET A 1 -17.04 15.88 0.18
C MET A 1 -17.99 15.42 1.27
N THR A 2 -18.77 14.38 1.01
CA THR A 2 -19.57 13.74 2.07
C THR A 2 -18.66 12.94 3.00
N PRO A 3 -19.06 12.64 4.26
CA PRO A 3 -18.24 11.84 5.17
C PRO A 3 -17.84 10.47 4.59
N GLN A 4 -18.75 9.85 3.83
CA GLN A 4 -18.50 8.58 3.15
C GLN A 4 -17.45 8.72 2.04
N GLN A 5 -17.49 9.79 1.25
CA GLN A 5 -16.47 10.07 0.24
C GLN A 5 -15.10 10.32 0.86
N THR A 6 -15.03 11.07 1.97
CA THR A 6 -13.77 11.30 2.68
C THR A 6 -13.20 10.01 3.26
N HIS A 7 -14.07 9.14 3.78
CA HIS A 7 -13.66 7.83 4.28
C HIS A 7 -13.13 6.94 3.14
N PHE A 8 -13.85 6.86 2.02
CA PHE A 8 -13.42 6.13 0.84
C PHE A 8 -12.05 6.61 0.33
N GLU A 9 -11.87 7.92 0.18
CA GLU A 9 -10.59 8.52 -0.23
C GLU A 9 -9.45 8.21 0.74
N TYR A 10 -9.74 8.15 2.04
CA TYR A 10 -8.75 7.77 3.04
C TYR A 10 -8.32 6.30 2.87
N LEU A 11 -9.29 5.40 2.67
CA LEU A 11 -9.00 3.98 2.41
C LEU A 11 -8.22 3.80 1.11
N LEU A 12 -8.56 4.53 0.05
CA LEU A 12 -7.80 4.51 -1.19
C LEU A 12 -6.35 4.93 -0.98
N ARG A 13 -6.08 5.98 -0.21
CA ARG A 13 -4.69 6.40 0.09
C ARG A 13 -3.90 5.29 0.76
N LEU A 14 -4.49 4.60 1.74
CA LEU A 14 -3.83 3.50 2.44
C LEU A 14 -3.59 2.30 1.52
N GLY A 15 -4.62 1.91 0.75
CA GLY A 15 -4.53 0.79 -0.18
C GLY A 15 -3.53 1.04 -1.31
N ASP A 16 -3.51 2.25 -1.86
CA ASP A 16 -2.63 2.64 -2.96
C ASP A 16 -1.16 2.69 -2.51
N ASN A 17 -0.90 3.16 -1.29
CA ASN A 17 0.45 3.13 -0.72
C ASN A 17 0.99 1.70 -0.68
N ALA A 18 0.20 0.77 -0.14
CA ALA A 18 0.58 -0.62 -0.02
C ALA A 18 0.69 -1.31 -1.39
N LEU A 19 -0.23 -1.02 -2.31
CA LEU A 19 -0.22 -1.60 -3.66
C LEU A 19 1.03 -1.18 -4.45
N ILE A 20 1.31 0.12 -4.51
CA ILE A 20 2.43 0.66 -5.29
C ILE A 20 3.76 0.23 -4.67
N LEU A 21 3.89 0.27 -3.34
CA LEU A 21 5.09 -0.22 -2.67
C LEU A 21 5.29 -1.72 -2.90
N GLY A 22 4.23 -2.53 -2.77
CA GLY A 22 4.27 -3.96 -3.06
C GLY A 22 4.74 -4.26 -4.48
N HIS A 23 4.30 -3.48 -5.47
CA HIS A 23 4.80 -3.56 -6.84
C HIS A 23 6.29 -3.24 -6.92
N ARG A 24 6.76 -2.13 -6.33
CA ARG A 24 8.18 -1.77 -6.33
C ARG A 24 9.04 -2.83 -5.67
N LEU A 25 8.62 -3.41 -4.56
CA LEU A 25 9.39 -4.46 -3.88
C LEU A 25 9.41 -5.76 -4.69
N SER A 26 8.34 -6.08 -5.43
CA SER A 26 8.27 -7.27 -6.27
C SER A 26 9.27 -7.24 -7.44
N GLU A 27 9.66 -6.06 -7.92
CA GLU A 27 10.69 -5.90 -8.96
C GLU A 27 12.07 -6.44 -8.51
N TRP A 28 12.33 -6.53 -7.19
CA TRP A 28 13.58 -7.08 -6.65
C TRP A 28 13.67 -8.61 -6.69
N CYS A 29 12.56 -9.31 -6.96
CA CYS A 29 12.53 -10.76 -7.01
C CYS A 29 13.58 -11.31 -8.00
N GLY A 30 14.55 -12.07 -7.50
CA GLY A 30 15.67 -12.62 -8.28
C GLY A 30 16.83 -11.65 -8.53
N HIS A 31 16.76 -10.42 -8.01
CA HIS A 31 17.75 -9.36 -8.23
C HIS A 31 18.37 -8.84 -6.92
N GLY A 32 17.97 -9.40 -5.77
CA GLY A 32 18.55 -9.04 -4.47
C GLY A 32 20.07 -9.29 -4.41
N PRO A 33 20.84 -8.50 -3.63
CA PRO A 33 22.30 -8.66 -3.56
C PRO A 33 22.76 -10.04 -3.08
N VAL A 34 21.96 -10.68 -2.21
CA VAL A 34 22.11 -12.05 -1.75
C VAL A 34 20.72 -12.69 -1.56
N LEU A 35 20.67 -14.01 -1.47
CA LEU A 35 19.42 -14.78 -1.39
C LEU A 35 18.55 -14.37 -0.20
N GLU A 36 19.16 -14.10 0.96
CA GLU A 36 18.45 -13.71 2.17
C GLU A 36 17.73 -12.37 1.99
N GLN A 37 18.36 -11.43 1.29
CA GLN A 37 17.77 -10.11 1.02
C GLN A 37 16.66 -10.22 -0.02
N ASP A 38 16.83 -11.05 -1.04
CA ASP A 38 15.78 -11.31 -2.04
C ASP A 38 14.52 -11.91 -1.41
N ILE A 39 14.70 -12.92 -0.56
CA ILE A 39 13.59 -13.53 0.22
C ILE A 39 12.94 -12.49 1.14
N ALA A 40 13.73 -11.66 1.83
CA ALA A 40 13.20 -10.62 2.71
C ALA A 40 12.36 -9.60 1.93
N MET A 41 12.86 -9.09 0.80
CA MET A 41 12.14 -8.13 -0.04
C MET A 41 10.83 -8.72 -0.60
N THR A 42 10.87 -9.97 -1.04
CA THR A 42 9.68 -10.68 -1.55
C THR A 42 8.64 -10.90 -0.45
N ASN A 43 9.06 -11.20 0.79
CA ASN A 43 8.14 -11.33 1.91
C ASN A 43 7.46 -10.00 2.26
N ILE A 44 8.22 -8.90 2.30
CA ILE A 44 7.64 -7.57 2.55
C ILE A 44 6.69 -7.20 1.41
N ALA A 45 7.03 -7.50 0.16
CA ALA A 45 6.14 -7.29 -0.98
C ALA A 45 4.81 -8.04 -0.80
N LEU A 46 4.86 -9.30 -0.36
CA LEU A 46 3.67 -10.11 -0.10
C LEU A 46 2.78 -9.52 1.00
N ASP A 47 3.38 -9.04 2.09
CA ASP A 47 2.65 -8.38 3.18
C ASP A 47 1.94 -7.11 2.68
N GLN A 48 2.63 -6.28 1.90
CA GLN A 48 2.07 -5.07 1.30
C GLN A 48 0.91 -5.37 0.35
N VAL A 49 1.03 -6.40 -0.49
CA VAL A 49 -0.07 -6.86 -1.36
C VAL A 49 -1.25 -7.35 -0.54
N GLY A 50 -1.00 -8.08 0.56
CA GLY A 50 -2.04 -8.51 1.49
C GLY A 50 -2.79 -7.34 2.13
N GLN A 51 -2.07 -6.31 2.57
CA GLN A 51 -2.65 -5.08 3.11
C GLN A 51 -3.48 -4.33 2.05
N ALA A 52 -2.91 -4.13 0.86
CA ALA A 52 -3.58 -3.46 -0.25
C ALA A 52 -4.92 -4.14 -0.56
N ARG A 53 -4.91 -5.47 -0.66
CA ARG A 53 -6.12 -6.27 -0.91
C ARG A 53 -7.18 -6.04 0.16
N SER A 54 -6.82 -6.19 1.44
CA SER A 54 -7.76 -6.02 2.56
C SER A 54 -8.38 -4.62 2.60
N ILE A 55 -7.56 -3.59 2.39
CA ILE A 55 -7.99 -2.20 2.45
C ILE A 55 -8.83 -1.82 1.23
N LEU A 56 -8.43 -2.22 0.03
CA LEU A 56 -9.20 -1.93 -1.20
C LEU A 56 -10.53 -2.68 -1.23
N ALA A 57 -10.60 -3.90 -0.68
CA ALA A 57 -11.86 -4.61 -0.50
C ALA A 57 -12.83 -3.82 0.39
N HIS A 58 -12.30 -3.23 1.47
CA HIS A 58 -13.09 -2.38 2.36
C HIS A 58 -13.49 -1.06 1.68
N ALA A 59 -12.57 -0.44 0.92
CA ALA A 59 -12.87 0.75 0.13
C ALA A 59 -14.04 0.51 -0.85
N GLY A 60 -14.05 -0.62 -1.56
CA GLY A 60 -15.15 -0.99 -2.45
C GLY A 60 -16.50 -1.14 -1.74
N LYS A 61 -16.51 -1.68 -0.51
CA LYS A 61 -17.73 -1.75 0.33
C LYS A 61 -18.20 -0.36 0.76
N VAL A 62 -17.27 0.51 1.18
CA VAL A 62 -17.59 1.89 1.62
C VAL A 62 -18.06 2.74 0.46
N GLU A 63 -17.53 2.53 -0.75
CA GLU A 63 -17.96 3.24 -1.94
C GLU A 63 -19.42 2.92 -2.31
N GLY A 64 -19.83 1.66 -2.21
CA GLY A 64 -21.20 1.22 -2.51
C GLY A 64 -21.53 1.15 -4.01
N ASN A 65 -20.57 1.39 -4.90
CA ASN A 65 -20.74 1.36 -6.36
C ASN A 65 -20.57 -0.05 -6.98
N GLY A 66 -20.42 -1.09 -6.15
CA GLY A 66 -20.23 -2.46 -6.59
C GLY A 66 -18.84 -2.78 -7.15
N ARG A 67 -17.86 -1.87 -6.97
CA ARG A 67 -16.46 -2.12 -7.36
C ARG A 67 -15.76 -3.02 -6.35
N ASN A 68 -15.02 -4.01 -6.84
CA ASN A 68 -14.20 -4.90 -6.00
C ASN A 68 -12.73 -4.42 -5.91
N GLU A 69 -11.93 -5.12 -5.10
CA GLU A 69 -10.50 -4.82 -4.89
C GLU A 69 -9.70 -4.78 -6.21
N ASP A 70 -9.95 -5.71 -7.14
CA ASP A 70 -9.27 -5.77 -8.43
C ASP A 70 -9.61 -4.57 -9.32
N GLN A 71 -10.88 -4.16 -9.37
CA GLN A 71 -11.30 -3.00 -10.15
C GLN A 71 -10.71 -1.71 -9.61
N LEU A 72 -10.58 -1.58 -8.28
CA LEU A 72 -9.87 -0.47 -7.67
C LEU A 72 -8.35 -0.59 -7.91
N ALA A 73 -7.77 -1.78 -7.91
CA ALA A 73 -6.33 -1.94 -8.08
C ALA A 73 -5.85 -1.79 -9.53
N TYR A 74 -6.65 -2.15 -10.54
CA TYR A 74 -6.17 -2.29 -11.93
C TYR A 74 -6.94 -1.47 -12.98
N LEU A 75 -8.15 -1.00 -12.69
CA LEU A 75 -8.99 -0.28 -13.68
C LEU A 75 -9.06 1.23 -13.45
N ARG A 76 -8.25 1.76 -12.53
CA ARG A 76 -8.09 3.20 -12.31
C ARG A 76 -6.97 3.76 -13.17
N ASP A 77 -7.12 5.00 -13.62
CA ASP A 77 -6.04 5.71 -14.33
C ASP A 77 -5.00 6.24 -13.32
N ALA A 78 -3.81 6.59 -13.79
CA ALA A 78 -2.72 7.11 -12.96
C ALA A 78 -3.15 8.32 -12.11
N TRP A 79 -4.01 9.18 -12.66
CA TRP A 79 -4.55 10.35 -11.97
C TRP A 79 -5.50 10.03 -10.81
N ASP A 80 -6.02 8.80 -10.75
CA ASP A 80 -6.95 8.35 -9.72
C ASP A 80 -6.25 7.65 -8.55
N TYR A 81 -4.95 7.39 -8.66
CA TYR A 81 -4.17 6.89 -7.53
C TYR A 81 -3.92 8.00 -6.51
N ARG A 82 -3.87 7.60 -5.25
CA ARG A 82 -3.70 8.47 -4.09
C ARG A 82 -2.53 8.05 -3.21
N ASN A 83 -1.58 7.29 -3.76
CA ASN A 83 -0.36 6.94 -3.06
C ASN A 83 0.50 8.18 -2.78
N VAL A 84 1.37 8.08 -1.78
CA VAL A 84 2.42 9.07 -1.54
C VAL A 84 3.52 8.94 -2.60
N LEU A 85 4.12 10.07 -2.97
CA LEU A 85 5.20 10.11 -3.96
C LEU A 85 6.44 9.30 -3.54
N LEU A 86 6.59 9.02 -2.25
CA LEU A 86 7.70 8.22 -1.72
C LEU A 86 7.65 6.78 -2.24
N VAL A 87 6.47 6.15 -2.30
CA VAL A 87 6.37 4.71 -2.62
C VAL A 87 6.47 4.43 -4.12
N GLU A 88 6.21 5.42 -4.97
CA GLU A 88 6.33 5.27 -6.43
C GLU A 88 7.75 5.50 -6.96
N GLN A 89 8.69 5.97 -6.11
CA GLN A 89 10.08 6.18 -6.54
C GLN A 89 10.66 4.87 -7.11
N PRO A 90 11.45 4.95 -8.20
CA PRO A 90 12.03 3.76 -8.82
C PRO A 90 12.99 3.04 -7.86
N ASN A 91 13.22 1.76 -8.11
CA ASN A 91 14.34 1.05 -7.51
C ASN A 91 15.63 1.48 -8.23
N GLU A 92 16.57 2.05 -7.49
CA GLU A 92 17.92 2.34 -7.98
C GLU A 92 18.88 1.28 -7.45
N ASP A 93 19.75 1.64 -6.51
CA ASP A 93 20.53 0.67 -5.76
C ASP A 93 19.75 0.13 -4.55
N PHE A 94 20.33 -0.89 -3.91
CA PHE A 94 19.74 -1.52 -2.74
C PHE A 94 19.64 -0.54 -1.55
N ALA A 95 20.61 0.37 -1.39
CA ALA A 95 20.60 1.33 -0.29
C ALA A 95 19.46 2.35 -0.45
N PHE A 96 19.21 2.83 -1.67
CA PHE A 96 18.08 3.68 -2.02
C PHE A 96 16.76 3.01 -1.66
N THR A 97 16.62 1.73 -2.03
CA THR A 97 15.44 0.93 -1.69
C THR A 97 15.25 0.81 -0.18
N ILE A 98 16.33 0.52 0.57
CA ILE A 98 16.29 0.41 2.02
C ILE A 98 15.90 1.74 2.69
N VAL A 99 16.40 2.88 2.20
CA VAL A 99 16.03 4.19 2.74
C VAL A 99 14.55 4.48 2.49
N ARG A 100 14.05 4.24 1.27
CA ARG A 100 12.62 4.37 0.95
C ARG A 100 11.77 3.50 1.87
N GLN A 101 12.18 2.23 2.03
CA GLN A 101 11.48 1.25 2.85
C GLN A 101 11.47 1.66 4.33
N PHE A 102 12.63 2.03 4.88
CA PHE A 102 12.75 2.46 6.27
C PHE A 102 11.88 3.68 6.58
N LEU A 103 11.91 4.71 5.73
CA LEU A 103 11.10 5.91 5.91
C LEU A 103 9.61 5.58 5.90
N PHE A 104 9.19 4.72 4.97
CA PHE A 104 7.80 4.29 4.88
C PHE A 104 7.40 3.42 6.07
N ASP A 105 8.23 2.48 6.50
CA ASP A 105 7.94 1.58 7.62
C ASP A 105 7.82 2.32 8.95
N VAL A 106 8.68 3.31 9.21
CA VAL A 106 8.58 4.16 10.40
C VAL A 106 7.27 4.94 10.39
N PHE A 107 6.91 5.52 9.25
CA PHE A 107 5.62 6.18 9.10
C PHE A 107 4.46 5.20 9.32
N ASN A 108 4.53 4.02 8.71
CA ASN A 108 3.47 3.03 8.76
C ASN A 108 3.29 2.45 10.17
N PHE A 109 4.38 2.29 10.93
CA PHE A 109 4.33 1.88 12.33
C PHE A 109 3.48 2.83 13.18
N TYR A 110 3.79 4.13 13.14
CA TYR A 110 3.03 5.13 13.91
C TYR A 110 1.61 5.33 13.36
N LEU A 111 1.42 5.22 12.05
CA LEU A 111 0.10 5.26 11.44
C LEU A 111 -0.78 4.12 11.95
N HIS A 112 -0.27 2.88 11.92
CA HIS A 112 -1.01 1.72 12.40
C HIS A 112 -1.24 1.76 13.92
N GLU A 113 -0.29 2.28 14.70
CA GLU A 113 -0.48 2.52 16.13
C GLU A 113 -1.70 3.43 16.38
N ALA A 114 -1.81 4.53 15.63
CA ALA A 114 -2.97 5.43 15.72
C ALA A 114 -4.26 4.81 15.16
N LEU A 115 -4.18 4.02 14.09
CA LEU A 115 -5.35 3.37 13.47
C LEU A 115 -6.03 2.35 14.40
N ARG A 116 -5.31 1.79 15.39
CA ARG A 116 -5.89 0.93 16.43
C ARG A 116 -6.93 1.65 17.31
N GLU A 117 -6.91 2.99 17.32
CA GLU A 117 -7.91 3.82 18.01
C GLU A 117 -9.04 4.28 17.07
N SER A 118 -9.03 3.84 15.81
CA SER A 118 -10.07 4.16 14.84
C SER A 118 -11.44 3.66 15.28
N LYS A 119 -12.47 4.41 14.90
CA LYS A 119 -13.88 4.01 15.07
C LYS A 119 -14.33 3.00 14.03
N ASP A 120 -13.56 2.82 12.96
CA ASP A 120 -13.81 1.80 11.95
C ASP A 120 -13.22 0.47 12.41
N GLU A 121 -14.08 -0.51 12.66
CA GLU A 121 -13.67 -1.85 13.11
C GLU A 121 -12.79 -2.60 12.11
N GLN A 122 -12.88 -2.30 10.81
CA GLN A 122 -12.04 -2.94 9.79
C GLN A 122 -10.62 -2.35 9.74
N LEU A 123 -10.41 -1.14 10.30
CA LEU A 123 -9.11 -0.47 10.35
C LEU A 123 -8.37 -0.66 11.69
N ARG A 124 -9.04 -1.23 12.69
CA ARG A 124 -8.48 -1.48 14.02
C ARG A 124 -7.78 -2.84 14.08
#